data_AF-A0A7X6ASM8-F1
#
_entry.id   AF-A0A7X6ASM8-F1
#
_cell.length_a   1.000
_cell.length_b   1.000
_cell.length_c   1.000
_cell.angle_alpha   90.00
_cell.angle_beta   90.00
_cell.angle_gamma   90.00
#
_symmetry.space_group_name_H-M   'P 1'
#
loop_
_entity.id
_entity.type
_entity.pdbx_description
1 polymer ?
#
loop_
_entity_poly.entity_id
_entity_poly.type
_entity_poly.pdbx_seq_one_letter_code
_entity_poly.pdbx_strand_id
1 'polypeptide(L)'
;MTGTATWAAALTALEADVRHALATGDQSAVRVLGYGEISVVLAVESDGGAAAAKRLPEFPDETALEGYRATFGDYLDALAAAGVETVSSELVRVPDDLRVVAYCVQPL
;
A
#
# COMPACT_ATOMS: atom_id res chain seq x y z
N MET A 1 -18.15 -4.41 6.68
CA MET A 1 -17.12 -5.33 6.12
C MET A 1 -16.62 -4.73 4.82
N THR A 2 -15.75 -3.72 4.86
CA THR A 2 -15.53 -2.88 3.67
C THR A 2 -14.17 -2.19 3.80
N GLY A 3 -13.16 -2.69 3.09
CA GLY A 3 -11.80 -2.17 3.11
C GLY A 3 -10.83 -3.13 2.42
N THR A 4 -10.34 -4.13 3.15
CA THR A 4 -9.35 -5.13 2.71
C THR A 4 -9.69 -5.87 1.43
N ALA A 5 -10.91 -6.40 1.33
CA ALA A 5 -11.31 -7.20 0.17
C ALA A 5 -11.39 -6.38 -1.12
N THR A 6 -11.63 -5.07 -1.02
CA THR A 6 -11.87 -4.19 -2.17
C THR A 6 -10.59 -3.93 -2.96
N TRP A 7 -9.44 -3.85 -2.28
CA TRP A 7 -8.18 -3.45 -2.91
C TRP A 7 -7.28 -4.63 -3.30
N ALA A 8 -7.46 -5.82 -2.72
CA ALA A 8 -6.52 -6.93 -2.88
C ALA A 8 -6.26 -7.30 -4.35
N ALA A 9 -7.31 -7.42 -5.17
CA ALA A 9 -7.17 -7.76 -6.58
C ALA A 9 -6.49 -6.63 -7.39
N ALA A 10 -6.91 -5.38 -7.18
CA ALA A 10 -6.35 -4.22 -7.85
C ALA A 10 -4.87 -4.00 -7.49
N LEU A 11 -4.50 -4.21 -6.23
CA LEU A 11 -3.11 -4.11 -5.77
C LEU A 11 -2.23 -5.27 -6.26
N THR A 12 -2.81 -6.45 -6.46
CA THR A 12 -2.09 -7.57 -7.09
C THR A 12 -1.74 -7.24 -8.54
N ALA A 13 -2.68 -6.66 -9.30
CA ALA A 13 -2.41 -6.18 -10.64
C ALA A 13 -1.37 -5.05 -10.64
N LEU A 14 -1.52 -4.06 -9.74
CA LEU A 14 -0.56 -2.96 -9.61
C LEU A 14 0.85 -3.46 -9.27
N GLU A 15 1.01 -4.43 -8.37
CA GLU A 15 2.33 -4.99 -8.06
C GLU A 15 2.97 -5.67 -9.27
N ALA A 16 2.19 -6.35 -10.12
CA ALA A 16 2.70 -6.92 -11.35
C ALA A 16 3.22 -5.82 -12.30
N ASP A 17 2.48 -4.72 -12.45
CA ASP A 17 2.89 -3.56 -13.25
C ASP A 17 4.14 -2.87 -12.67
N VAL A 18 4.23 -2.74 -11.34
CA VAL A 18 5.42 -2.22 -10.65
C VAL A 18 6.64 -3.11 -10.92
N ARG A 19 6.49 -4.43 -10.80
CA ARG A 19 7.58 -5.38 -11.07
C ARG A 19 8.02 -5.30 -12.53
N HIS A 20 7.08 -5.16 -13.45
CA HIS A 20 7.41 -4.92 -14.86
C HIS A 20 8.23 -3.64 -15.02
N ALA A 21 7.76 -2.53 -14.47
CA ALA A 21 8.45 -1.24 -14.56
C ALA A 21 9.85 -1.27 -13.95
N LEU A 22 10.05 -1.95 -12.83
CA LEU A 22 11.36 -2.13 -12.21
C LEU A 22 12.31 -2.99 -13.06
N ALA A 23 11.78 -4.01 -13.74
CA ALA A 23 12.58 -4.92 -14.56
C ALA A 23 12.96 -4.33 -15.93
N THR A 24 12.07 -3.56 -16.55
CA THR A 24 12.22 -3.09 -17.94
C THR A 24 12.55 -1.60 -18.04
N GLY A 25 12.28 -0.83 -16.98
CA GLY A 25 12.28 0.63 -17.02
C GLY A 25 11.03 1.23 -17.68
N ASP A 26 10.10 0.41 -18.17
CA ASP A 26 8.85 0.87 -18.77
C ASP A 26 7.81 1.20 -17.71
N GLN A 27 7.54 2.49 -17.52
CA GLN A 27 6.60 2.99 -16.51
C GLN A 27 5.21 3.25 -17.08
N SER A 28 4.91 2.91 -18.34
CA SER A 28 3.64 3.28 -18.99
C SER A 28 2.39 2.72 -18.29
N ALA A 29 2.53 1.61 -17.57
CA ALA A 29 1.44 0.95 -16.86
C ALA A 29 1.22 1.47 -15.42
N VAL A 30 2.14 2.29 -14.88
CA VAL A 30 2.03 2.82 -13.52
C VAL A 30 1.81 4.33 -13.51
N ARG A 31 0.80 4.80 -12.78
CA ARG A 31 0.57 6.24 -12.59
C ARG A 31 1.10 6.68 -11.24
N VAL A 32 2.21 7.42 -11.23
CA VAL A 32 2.78 8.00 -10.01
C VAL A 32 1.98 9.22 -9.57
N LEU A 33 1.55 9.22 -8.30
CA LEU A 33 0.90 10.35 -7.64
C LEU A 33 1.88 11.20 -6.82
N GLY A 34 2.97 10.59 -6.37
CA GLY A 34 3.99 11.31 -5.61
C GLY A 34 5.25 10.48 -5.37
N TYR A 35 6.37 11.18 -5.22
CA TYR A 35 7.67 10.62 -4.87
C TYR A 35 7.97 10.95 -3.41
N GLY A 36 8.07 9.94 -2.57
CA GLY A 36 8.73 10.05 -1.27
C GLY A 36 10.22 9.76 -1.40
N GLU A 37 10.99 10.12 -0.38
CA GLU A 37 12.44 9.88 -0.34
C GLU A 37 12.81 8.39 -0.47
N ILE A 38 11.99 7.50 0.10
CA ILE A 38 12.24 6.05 0.15
C ILE A 38 11.21 5.24 -0.67
N SER A 39 10.04 5.82 -0.97
CA SER A 39 8.88 5.10 -1.48
C SER A 39 8.11 5.91 -2.49
N VAL A 40 7.48 5.24 -3.45
CA VAL A 40 6.58 5.87 -4.42
C VAL A 40 5.12 5.68 -4.02
N VAL A 41 4.28 6.67 -4.33
CA VAL A 41 2.83 6.60 -4.21
C VAL A 41 2.25 6.47 -5.61
N LEU A 42 1.47 5.42 -5.83
CA LEU A 42 0.87 5.07 -7.11
C LEU A 42 -0.64 5.22 -7.03
N ALA A 43 -1.28 5.54 -8.15
CA ALA A 43 -2.73 5.45 -8.24
C ALA A 43 -3.14 3.99 -8.39
N VAL A 44 -4.23 3.61 -7.73
CA VAL A 44 -4.91 2.33 -7.94
C VAL A 44 -6.41 2.59 -8.07
N GLU A 45 -7.07 1.86 -8.96
CA GLU A 45 -8.52 1.90 -9.13
C GLU A 45 -9.09 0.52 -8.82
N SER A 46 -10.26 0.48 -8.18
CA SER A 46 -11.05 -0.71 -7.94
C SER A 46 -12.53 -0.40 -8.16
N ASP A 47 -13.39 -1.42 -8.08
CA ASP A 47 -14.85 -1.22 -8.12
C ASP A 47 -15.36 -0.26 -7.02
N GLY A 48 -14.57 -0.08 -5.95
CA GLY A 48 -14.88 0.83 -4.85
C GLY A 48 -14.40 2.26 -5.03
N GLY A 49 -13.72 2.59 -6.14
CA GLY A 49 -13.18 3.92 -6.43
C GLY A 49 -11.67 3.96 -6.61
N ALA A 50 -11.09 5.15 -6.47
CA ALA A 50 -9.65 5.38 -6.60
C ALA A 50 -8.97 5.54 -5.24
N ALA A 51 -7.71 5.13 -5.16
CA ALA A 51 -6.88 5.31 -3.98
C ALA A 51 -5.43 5.66 -4.34
N ALA A 52 -4.76 6.30 -3.39
CA ALA A 52 -3.31 6.39 -3.32
C ALA A 52 -2.77 5.12 -2.63
N ALA A 53 -1.91 4.39 -3.34
CA ALA A 53 -1.28 3.17 -2.89
C ALA A 53 0.22 3.42 -2.73
N LYS A 54 0.68 3.57 -1.49
CA LYS A 54 2.10 3.67 -1.15
C LYS A 54 2.68 2.27 -1.01
N ARG A 55 3.60 1.89 -1.91
CA ARG A 55 4.33 0.62 -1.79
C ARG A 55 5.29 0.70 -0.60
N LEU A 56 5.13 -0.22 0.35
CA LEU A 56 6.04 -0.31 1.48
C LEU A 56 7.33 -1.05 1.08
N PRO A 57 8.42 -0.89 1.85
CA PRO A 57 9.56 -1.79 1.74
C PRO A 57 9.12 -3.25 1.88
N GLU A 58 9.86 -4.15 1.24
CA GLU A 58 9.61 -5.58 1.34
C GLU A 58 9.91 -6.08 2.76
N PHE A 59 9.02 -6.90 3.30
CA PHE A 59 9.18 -7.53 4.60
C PHE A 59 9.79 -8.92 4.42
N PRO A 60 10.67 -9.35 5.35
CA PRO A 60 11.31 -10.66 5.29
C PRO A 60 10.31 -11.82 5.48
N ASP A 61 9.24 -11.58 6.24
CA ASP A 61 8.20 -12.56 6.53
C ASP A 61 6.91 -11.87 7.01
N GLU A 62 5.86 -12.69 7.21
CA GLU A 62 4.54 -12.22 7.69
C GLU A 62 4.62 -11.66 9.12
N THR A 63 5.49 -12.18 9.97
CA THR A 63 5.64 -11.69 11.35
C THR A 63 6.16 -10.26 11.37
N ALA A 64 7.11 -9.93 10.49
CA ALA A 64 7.60 -8.57 10.33
C ALA A 64 6.51 -7.61 9.82
N LEU A 65 5.68 -8.05 8.87
CA LEU A 65 4.53 -7.26 8.41
C LEU A 65 3.51 -7.03 9.54
N GLU A 66 3.21 -8.06 10.33
CA GLU A 66 2.24 -7.92 11.43
C GLU A 66 2.77 -7.01 12.54
N GLY A 67 4.06 -7.08 12.88
CA GLY A 67 4.68 -6.14 13.81
C GLY A 67 4.63 -4.68 13.31
N TYR A 68 4.80 -4.48 12.00
CA TYR A 68 4.61 -3.18 11.38
C TYR A 68 3.14 -2.73 11.43
N ARG A 69 2.19 -3.63 11.15
CA ARG A 69 0.75 -3.35 11.23
C ARG A 69 0.32 -2.91 12.63
N ALA A 70 0.80 -3.59 13.67
CA ALA A 70 0.54 -3.22 15.06
C ALA A 70 1.08 -1.82 15.36
N THR A 71 2.35 -1.56 15.03
CA THR A 71 2.99 -0.25 15.23
C THR A 71 2.26 0.87 14.47
N PHE A 72 1.80 0.58 13.25
CA PHE A 72 1.03 1.51 12.43
C PHE A 72 -0.32 1.85 13.07
N GLY A 73 -1.02 0.84 13.59
CA GLY A 73 -2.26 1.04 14.36
C GLY A 73 -2.04 1.91 15.59
N ASP A 74 -1.05 1.57 16.42
CA ASP A 74 -0.69 2.32 17.63
C ASP A 74 -0.37 3.80 17.30
N TYR A 75 0.30 4.04 16.18
CA TYR A 75 0.60 5.39 15.71
C TYR A 75 -0.65 6.18 15.34
N LEU A 76 -1.58 5.58 14.59
CA LEU A 76 -2.84 6.25 14.23
C LEU A 76 -3.70 6.53 15.47
N ASP A 77 -3.76 5.59 16.40
CA ASP A 77 -4.49 5.76 17.67
C ASP A 77 -3.88 6.89 18.51
N ALA A 78 -2.55 6.98 18.57
CA ALA A 78 -1.86 8.07 19.26
C ALA A 78 -2.14 9.44 18.62
N LEU A 79 -2.16 9.52 17.29
CA LEU A 79 -2.54 10.75 16.58
C LEU A 79 -3.98 11.15 16.87
N ALA A 80 -4.90 10.19 16.81
CA ALA A 80 -6.31 10.43 17.10
C ALA A 80 -6.52 10.90 18.55
N ALA A 81 -5.83 10.28 19.52
CA ALA A 81 -5.86 10.69 20.93
C ALA A 81 -5.31 12.10 21.14
N ALA A 82 -4.38 12.55 20.28
CA ALA A 82 -3.86 13.92 20.27
C ALA A 82 -4.77 14.92 19.52
N GLY A 83 -5.92 14.48 19.00
CA GLY A 83 -6.84 15.32 18.23
C GLY A 83 -6.38 15.62 16.80
N VAL A 84 -5.43 14.86 16.26
CA VAL A 84 -4.97 14.98 14.88
C VAL A 84 -5.87 14.16 13.97
N GLU A 85 -6.54 14.84 13.03
CA GLU A 85 -7.32 14.18 11.99
C GLU A 85 -6.38 13.54 10.96
N THR A 86 -6.58 12.24 10.70
CA THR A 86 -5.79 11.49 9.73
C THR A 86 -6.68 10.96 8.61
N VAL A 87 -6.11 10.83 7.41
CA VAL A 87 -6.79 10.16 6.31
C VAL A 87 -6.95 8.68 6.66
N SER A 88 -8.14 8.13 6.39
CA SER A 88 -8.38 6.69 6.56
C SER A 88 -7.33 5.91 5.78
N SER A 89 -6.62 5.05 6.50
CA SER A 89 -5.45 4.36 5.97
C SER A 89 -5.52 2.88 6.31
N GLU A 90 -5.18 2.05 5.33
CA GLU A 90 -5.23 0.60 5.48
C GLU A 90 -3.96 -0.05 4.93
N LEU A 91 -3.43 -1.05 5.63
CA LEU A 91 -2.35 -1.88 5.12
C LEU A 91 -2.90 -3.13 4.44
N VAL A 92 -2.65 -3.26 3.14
CA VAL A 92 -3.10 -4.40 2.34
C VAL A 92 -1.89 -5.19 1.85
N ARG A 93 -1.86 -6.47 2.19
CA ARG A 93 -0.84 -7.41 1.71
C ARG A 93 -1.17 -7.82 0.27
N VAL A 94 -0.13 -7.97 -0.54
CA VAL A 94 -0.22 -8.55 -1.89
C VAL A 94 0.52 -9.89 -1.89
N PRO A 95 0.00 -10.92 -2.58
CA PRO A 95 0.72 -12.18 -2.75
C PRO A 95 2.05 -11.97 -3.47
N ASP A 96 3.12 -12.56 -2.95
CA ASP A 96 4.43 -12.62 -3.59
C ASP A 96 5.14 -13.92 -3.15
N ASP A 97 5.96 -14.46 -4.05
CA ASP A 97 6.52 -15.82 -3.93
C ASP A 97 7.74 -15.90 -3.00
N LEU A 98 8.45 -14.79 -2.78
CA LEU A 98 9.74 -14.79 -2.10
C LEU A 98 9.82 -13.84 -0.91
N ARG A 99 9.06 -12.74 -0.94
CA ARG A 99 9.02 -11.75 0.14
C ARG A 99 7.58 -11.35 0.43
N VAL A 100 7.38 -10.60 1.50
CA VAL A 100 6.05 -10.05 1.81
C VAL A 100 5.99 -8.61 1.32
N VAL A 101 5.12 -8.34 0.35
CA VAL A 101 4.84 -6.99 -0.15
C VAL A 101 3.53 -6.49 0.43
N ALA A 102 3.50 -5.25 0.87
CA ALA A 102 2.30 -4.59 1.35
C ALA A 102 2.23 -3.15 0.86
N TYR A 103 1.01 -2.65 0.79
CA TYR A 103 0.68 -1.27 0.43
C TYR A 103 -0.04 -0.60 1.58
N CYS A 104 0.28 0.67 1.83
CA CYS A 104 -0.59 1.56 2.59
C CYS A 104 -1.53 2.27 1.61
N VAL A 105 -2.83 2.08 1.80
CA VAL A 105 -3.89 2.53 0.89
C VAL A 105 -4.69 3.63 1.56
N GLN A 106 -4.90 4.72 0.82
CA GLN A 106 -5.69 5.88 1.24
C GLN A 106 -6.67 6.25 0.12
N PRO A 107 -7.98 6.27 0.36
CA PRO A 107 -8.96 6.69 -0.64
C PRO A 107 -8.70 8.13 -1.14
N LEU A 108 -9.01 8.39 -2.41
CA LEU A 108 -8.93 9.71 -3.06
C LEU A 108 -10.29 10.36 -3.23
#